data_AF-A0A354PBZ5-F1
#
_entry.id   AF-A0A354PBZ5-F1
#
_cell.length_a   1.000
_cell.length_b   1.000
_cell.length_c   1.000
_cell.angle_alpha   90.00
_cell.angle_beta   90.00
_cell.angle_gamma   90.00
#
_symmetry.space_group_name_H-M   'P 1'
#
loop_
_entity.id
_entity.type
_entity.pdbx_description
1 polymer ?
#
loop_
_entity_poly.entity_id
_entity_poly.type
_entity_poly.pdbx_seq_one_letter_code
_entity_poly.pdbx_strand_id
1 'polypeptide(L)'
;MRFTKTRFLAAIFLCSFLGSTATTLFASEPATTVPAGRAITRVFIQDPDKLTLMWADLLAQEPPTFSAAKPVEGFPQLDPDRQSLVQMSISAGKIMVGVRDDEDGQFQSGWVLVDSGVEEEEHGDHSHWYYNSAPKVIASRLDASQGNPAHLYCYDGVFYLANDRIGGFTRLDPKAIGGDADAASIDAMAAFHTGGNGHITLAVAGDLAFSTWMSREEANAKRVDVTAVSAAGAKEIAYSFDALSGGLHGATYQAGKVFFAPANGINWISVPKTSKVKPESLVVHHIDLGVDGEKPRRTGAFTTHDGHVLFTSGSGESSFLGIIDARIETPEVNRIELKVDAKSRAHGPAIVRTRTQGPIAFLFHDHAKDVDAPNVATVIHLDPNRDGSFTDAKVVSEIEVGASQVEGHGGHHDMVFDAAGRLGVIANPGNRVLEIISTSDLKSIGRMETSFVPARLLSVGGRGPIRH
;
A
#
# COMPACT_ATOMS: atom_id res chain seq x y z
N MET A 1 21.59 65.98 53.02
CA MET A 1 21.12 65.61 54.37
C MET A 1 20.51 64.22 54.28
N ARG A 2 21.00 63.28 55.11
CA ARG A 2 20.53 61.90 55.36
C ARG A 2 20.78 60.81 54.28
N PHE A 3 21.68 59.91 54.68
CA PHE A 3 22.03 58.59 54.16
C PHE A 3 20.99 57.52 54.54
N THR A 4 20.90 56.47 53.71
CA THR A 4 20.79 55.03 54.09
C THR A 4 20.94 54.21 52.80
N LYS A 5 22.08 53.58 52.49
CA LYS A 5 22.56 52.23 52.88
C LYS A 5 21.49 51.13 52.81
N THR A 6 21.60 50.25 51.80
CA THR A 6 21.11 48.87 51.90
C THR A 6 22.14 47.91 51.32
N ARG A 7 22.44 46.87 52.10
CA ARG A 7 23.54 45.92 51.95
C ARG A 7 23.13 44.71 51.09
N PHE A 8 24.13 44.16 50.41
CA PHE A 8 24.19 42.79 49.90
C PHE A 8 23.89 41.76 51.01
N LEU A 9 23.05 40.77 50.72
CA LEU A 9 23.07 39.46 51.35
C LEU A 9 22.79 38.40 50.27
N ALA A 10 23.80 37.57 50.00
CA ALA A 10 23.67 36.34 49.23
C ALA A 10 23.08 35.26 50.15
N ALA A 11 21.95 34.68 49.75
CA ALA A 11 21.39 33.50 50.39
C ALA A 11 21.61 32.29 49.45
N ILE A 12 22.46 31.37 49.90
CA ILE A 12 22.65 30.05 49.32
C ILE A 12 21.46 29.19 49.76
N PHE A 13 20.59 28.81 48.83
CA PHE A 13 19.57 27.78 49.06
C PHE A 13 20.09 26.45 48.52
N LEU A 14 20.48 25.58 49.45
CA LEU A 14 20.78 24.18 49.21
C LEU A 14 19.45 23.41 49.24
N CYS A 15 18.84 23.18 48.07
CA CYS A 15 17.67 22.31 47.94
C CYS A 15 18.12 20.90 47.56
N SER A 16 18.12 20.01 48.54
CA SER A 16 18.28 18.57 48.39
C SER A 16 17.04 17.98 47.68
N PHE A 17 17.13 17.73 46.38
CA PHE A 17 16.12 16.96 45.66
C PHE A 17 16.41 15.46 45.82
N LEU A 18 15.73 14.83 46.77
CA LEU A 18 15.55 13.38 46.80
C LEU A 18 14.50 13.01 45.75
N GLY A 19 14.96 12.74 44.53
CA GLY A 19 14.12 12.22 43.45
C GLY A 19 13.79 10.74 43.72
N SER A 20 12.59 10.48 44.23
CA SER A 20 12.03 9.13 44.33
C SER A 20 11.64 8.67 42.93
N THR A 21 12.45 7.80 42.32
CA THR A 21 12.09 7.09 41.08
C THR A 21 10.97 6.11 41.39
N ALA A 22 9.73 6.52 41.18
CA ALA A 22 8.60 5.61 41.14
C ALA A 22 8.70 4.78 39.85
N THR A 23 9.30 3.60 39.96
CA THR A 23 9.26 2.58 38.91
C THR A 23 7.82 2.07 38.83
N THR A 24 7.01 2.64 37.94
CA THR A 24 5.70 2.10 37.59
C THR A 24 5.92 0.76 36.89
N LEU A 25 5.81 -0.32 37.66
CA LEU A 25 5.69 -1.67 37.13
C LEU A 25 4.38 -1.73 36.34
N PHE A 26 4.46 -1.56 35.02
CA PHE A 26 3.37 -1.95 34.14
C PHE A 26 3.18 -3.45 34.30
N ALA A 27 2.11 -3.85 34.98
CA ALA A 27 1.68 -5.23 35.01
C ALA A 27 1.40 -5.65 33.57
N SER A 28 2.21 -6.56 33.03
CA SER A 28 1.91 -7.21 31.76
C SER A 28 0.59 -7.95 31.91
N GLU A 29 -0.44 -7.51 31.20
CA GLU A 29 -1.69 -8.27 31.13
C GLU A 29 -1.38 -9.72 30.72
N PRO A 30 -2.00 -10.72 31.37
CA PRO A 30 -1.78 -12.11 31.02
C PRO A 30 -2.15 -12.31 29.56
N ALA A 31 -1.21 -12.82 28.77
CA ALA A 31 -1.45 -13.16 27.38
C ALA A 31 -2.61 -14.16 27.33
N THR A 32 -3.78 -13.71 26.87
CA THR A 32 -4.92 -14.58 26.60
C THR A 32 -4.48 -15.58 25.53
N THR A 33 -4.31 -16.84 25.95
CA THR A 33 -3.99 -17.93 25.06
C THR A 33 -5.16 -18.13 24.11
N VAL A 34 -4.97 -17.78 22.84
CA VAL A 34 -5.97 -18.02 21.81
C VAL A 34 -6.14 -19.53 21.64
N PRO A 35 -7.38 -20.05 21.63
CA PRO A 35 -7.63 -21.47 21.44
C PRO A 35 -6.98 -21.99 20.16
N ALA A 36 -6.36 -23.17 20.23
CA ALA A 36 -5.77 -23.81 19.06
C ALA A 36 -6.83 -23.97 17.95
N GLY A 37 -6.43 -23.68 16.70
CA GLY A 37 -7.31 -23.76 15.53
C GLY A 37 -8.18 -22.53 15.27
N ARG A 38 -8.18 -21.51 16.14
CA ARG A 38 -8.85 -20.23 15.84
C ARG A 38 -8.07 -19.46 14.77
N ALA A 39 -8.77 -18.79 13.85
CA ALA A 39 -8.15 -17.89 12.87
C ALA A 39 -7.44 -16.70 13.55
N ILE A 40 -6.21 -16.43 13.12
CA ILE A 40 -5.39 -15.26 13.45
C ILE A 40 -5.74 -14.13 12.49
N THR A 41 -5.66 -14.41 11.18
CA THR A 41 -5.98 -13.51 10.07
C THR A 41 -6.54 -14.34 8.92
N ARG A 42 -7.41 -13.76 8.11
CA ARG A 42 -7.80 -14.32 6.81
C ARG A 42 -6.88 -13.74 5.74
N VAL A 43 -6.43 -14.57 4.82
CA VAL A 43 -5.59 -14.17 3.69
C VAL A 43 -6.37 -14.43 2.41
N PHE A 44 -6.43 -13.43 1.55
CA PHE A 44 -6.97 -13.51 0.19
C PHE A 44 -5.82 -13.52 -0.80
N ILE A 45 -5.89 -14.40 -1.80
CA ILE A 45 -4.81 -14.65 -2.75
C ILE A 45 -5.38 -14.60 -4.16
N GLN A 46 -4.86 -13.71 -5.01
CA GLN A 46 -5.16 -13.77 -6.43
C GLN A 46 -4.42 -14.95 -7.08
N ASP A 47 -5.15 -15.72 -7.88
CA ASP A 47 -4.60 -16.75 -8.76
C ASP A 47 -4.67 -16.28 -10.22
N PRO A 48 -3.55 -15.80 -10.80
CA PRO A 48 -3.53 -15.31 -12.17
C PRO A 48 -3.68 -16.44 -13.21
N ASP A 49 -3.39 -17.70 -12.86
CA ASP A 49 -3.54 -18.83 -13.81
C ASP A 49 -5.02 -19.19 -14.00
N LYS A 50 -5.80 -19.19 -12.90
CA LYS A 50 -7.22 -19.57 -12.91
C LYS A 50 -8.17 -18.35 -12.90
N LEU A 51 -7.61 -17.15 -12.88
CA LEU A 51 -8.33 -15.88 -12.81
C LEU A 51 -9.41 -15.86 -11.72
N THR A 52 -9.04 -16.29 -10.52
CA THR A 52 -9.95 -16.36 -9.38
C THR A 52 -9.34 -15.75 -8.13
N LEU A 53 -10.17 -15.49 -7.13
CA LEU A 53 -9.75 -15.09 -5.80
C LEU A 53 -9.87 -16.30 -4.86
N MET A 54 -8.73 -16.70 -4.30
CA MET A 54 -8.64 -17.73 -3.27
C MET A 54 -8.64 -17.09 -1.89
N TRP A 55 -8.98 -17.84 -0.85
CA TRP A 55 -8.83 -17.43 0.54
C TRP A 55 -8.44 -18.60 1.44
N ALA A 56 -7.73 -18.30 2.52
CA ALA A 56 -7.38 -19.24 3.59
C ALA A 56 -7.28 -18.50 4.92
N ASP A 57 -7.58 -19.18 6.02
CA ASP A 57 -7.36 -18.64 7.36
C ASP A 57 -5.99 -19.09 7.87
N LEU A 58 -5.20 -18.16 8.39
CA LEU A 58 -4.00 -18.47 9.16
C LEU A 58 -4.43 -18.84 10.58
N LEU A 59 -4.17 -20.06 11.01
CA LEU A 59 -4.68 -20.64 12.25
C LEU A 59 -3.67 -20.53 13.40
N ALA A 60 -4.20 -20.24 14.58
CA ALA A 60 -3.51 -20.27 15.85
C ALA A 60 -3.11 -21.70 16.22
N GLN A 61 -1.89 -22.10 15.87
CA GLN A 61 -1.28 -23.37 16.26
C GLN A 61 0.21 -23.14 16.51
N GLU A 62 0.92 -24.14 17.04
CA GLU A 62 2.36 -24.09 17.23
C GLU A 62 3.05 -25.21 16.42
N PRO A 63 3.66 -24.89 15.26
CA PRO A 63 3.69 -23.58 14.59
C PRO A 63 2.33 -23.19 13.95
N PRO A 64 2.12 -21.90 13.59
CA PRO A 64 0.94 -21.48 12.85
C PRO A 64 0.83 -22.19 11.50
N THR A 65 -0.38 -22.50 11.09
CA THR A 65 -0.67 -23.24 9.84
C THR A 65 -1.81 -22.58 9.07
N PHE A 66 -1.88 -22.80 7.77
CA PHE A 66 -3.04 -22.37 6.98
C PHE A 66 -4.16 -23.41 7.04
N SER A 67 -5.41 -22.96 7.00
CA SER A 67 -6.51 -23.80 6.54
C SER A 67 -6.32 -24.15 5.06
N ALA A 68 -7.02 -25.18 4.58
CA ALA A 68 -7.08 -25.43 3.14
C ALA A 68 -7.62 -24.19 2.40
N ALA A 69 -6.90 -23.75 1.36
CA ALA A 69 -7.32 -22.63 0.53
C ALA A 69 -8.55 -23.00 -0.31
N LYS A 70 -9.49 -22.06 -0.44
CA LYS A 70 -10.76 -22.23 -1.16
C LYS A 70 -11.00 -21.05 -2.09
N PRO A 71 -11.69 -21.23 -3.24
CA PRO A 71 -12.15 -20.09 -4.02
C PRO A 71 -13.20 -19.30 -3.23
N VAL A 72 -13.28 -17.99 -3.50
CA VAL A 72 -14.36 -17.13 -3.03
C VAL A 72 -15.66 -17.51 -3.74
N GLU A 73 -16.74 -17.68 -2.98
CA GLU A 73 -18.03 -18.07 -3.53
C GLU A 73 -18.59 -16.97 -4.44
N GLY A 74 -19.12 -17.36 -5.60
CA GLY A 74 -19.73 -16.43 -6.57
C GLY A 74 -18.74 -15.61 -7.39
N PHE A 75 -17.42 -15.87 -7.29
CA PHE A 75 -16.44 -15.22 -8.17
C PHE A 75 -16.76 -15.53 -9.65
N PRO A 76 -16.89 -14.52 -10.52
CA PRO A 76 -17.23 -14.75 -11.93
C PRO A 76 -16.20 -15.64 -12.62
N GLN A 77 -16.67 -16.52 -13.52
CA GLN A 77 -15.77 -17.24 -14.41
C GLN A 77 -15.25 -16.27 -15.47
N LEU A 78 -13.94 -16.02 -15.44
CA LEU A 78 -13.26 -15.15 -16.40
C LEU A 78 -12.66 -15.97 -17.54
N ASP A 79 -12.48 -15.33 -18.69
CA ASP A 79 -11.83 -15.92 -19.87
C ASP A 79 -10.31 -15.73 -19.78
N PRO A 80 -9.50 -16.80 -19.56
CA PRO A 80 -8.05 -16.69 -19.40
C PRO A 80 -7.31 -16.21 -20.65
N ASP A 81 -7.92 -16.32 -21.83
CA ASP A 81 -7.31 -15.84 -23.07
C ASP A 81 -7.57 -14.34 -23.30
N ARG A 82 -8.58 -13.79 -22.61
CA ARG A 82 -9.10 -12.44 -22.89
C ARG A 82 -9.09 -11.50 -21.71
N GLN A 83 -9.02 -12.02 -20.49
CA GLN A 83 -9.13 -11.25 -19.26
C GLN A 83 -7.93 -11.52 -18.36
N SER A 84 -7.67 -10.58 -17.46
CA SER A 84 -6.70 -10.78 -16.38
C SER A 84 -7.14 -10.04 -15.12
N LEU A 85 -6.72 -10.56 -13.97
CA LEU A 85 -6.84 -9.86 -12.70
C LEU A 85 -5.76 -8.77 -12.64
N VAL A 86 -6.13 -7.59 -12.14
CA VAL A 86 -5.19 -6.51 -11.88
C VAL A 86 -4.92 -6.41 -10.38
N GLN A 87 -4.97 -5.21 -9.81
CA GLN A 87 -4.82 -5.00 -8.37
C GLN A 87 -6.10 -5.36 -7.60
N MET A 88 -5.93 -5.62 -6.30
CA MET A 88 -7.02 -5.71 -5.34
C MET A 88 -6.71 -4.85 -4.12
N SER A 89 -7.75 -4.39 -3.44
CA SER A 89 -7.62 -3.60 -2.21
C SER A 89 -8.77 -3.90 -1.25
N ILE A 90 -8.57 -3.59 0.03
CA ILE A 90 -9.54 -3.82 1.09
C ILE A 90 -9.89 -2.52 1.82
N SER A 91 -11.17 -2.39 2.18
CA SER A 91 -11.67 -1.40 3.12
C SER A 91 -13.02 -1.82 3.68
N ALA A 92 -13.26 -1.52 4.97
CA ALA A 92 -14.51 -1.78 5.67
C ALA A 92 -15.03 -3.22 5.48
N GLY A 93 -14.13 -4.21 5.62
CA GLY A 93 -14.44 -5.64 5.48
C GLY A 93 -14.77 -6.10 4.05
N LYS A 94 -14.60 -5.23 3.04
CA LYS A 94 -14.90 -5.52 1.63
C LYS A 94 -13.64 -5.45 0.79
N ILE A 95 -13.54 -6.31 -0.21
CA ILE A 95 -12.41 -6.39 -1.13
C ILE A 95 -12.90 -6.06 -2.52
N MET A 96 -12.27 -5.10 -3.19
CA MET A 96 -12.47 -4.86 -4.61
C MET A 96 -11.32 -5.50 -5.38
N VAL A 97 -11.65 -6.24 -6.43
CA VAL A 97 -10.71 -6.82 -7.39
C VAL A 97 -10.99 -6.21 -8.75
N GLY A 98 -9.98 -5.61 -9.39
CA GLY A 98 -10.11 -5.14 -10.77
C GLY A 98 -9.90 -6.28 -11.77
N VAL A 99 -10.63 -6.21 -12.88
CA VAL A 99 -10.56 -7.15 -14.01
C VAL A 99 -10.36 -6.33 -15.28
N ARG A 100 -9.34 -6.66 -16.06
CA ARG A 100 -9.05 -6.04 -17.35
C ARG A 100 -9.23 -7.03 -18.49
N ASP A 101 -9.31 -6.51 -19.72
CA ASP A 101 -9.39 -7.30 -20.94
C ASP A 101 -8.31 -6.95 -21.96
N ASP A 102 -8.13 -7.85 -22.92
CA ASP A 102 -7.18 -7.78 -24.03
C ASP A 102 -7.66 -6.93 -25.21
N GLU A 103 -8.93 -6.53 -25.23
CA GLU A 103 -9.56 -5.69 -26.26
C GLU A 103 -9.75 -4.24 -25.80
N ASP A 104 -8.89 -3.75 -24.91
CA ASP A 104 -8.89 -2.35 -24.47
C ASP A 104 -10.25 -1.87 -23.93
N GLY A 105 -10.94 -2.72 -23.16
CA GLY A 105 -12.16 -2.33 -22.47
C GLY A 105 -13.42 -2.72 -23.22
N GLN A 106 -13.30 -3.44 -24.34
CA GLN A 106 -14.45 -3.86 -25.14
C GLN A 106 -15.02 -5.22 -24.70
N PHE A 107 -14.37 -5.91 -23.75
CA PHE A 107 -14.77 -7.24 -23.31
C PHE A 107 -14.81 -7.41 -21.79
N GLN A 108 -15.98 -7.21 -21.19
CA GLN A 108 -16.28 -7.60 -19.81
C GLN A 108 -15.21 -7.22 -18.75
N SER A 109 -14.55 -6.07 -18.88
CA SER A 109 -13.67 -5.54 -17.84
C SER A 109 -14.43 -4.75 -16.78
N GLY A 110 -13.80 -4.49 -15.64
CA GLY A 110 -14.40 -3.76 -14.53
C GLY A 110 -13.93 -4.25 -13.17
N TRP A 111 -14.87 -4.57 -12.29
CA TRP A 111 -14.57 -4.93 -10.91
C TRP A 111 -15.49 -6.01 -10.34
N VAL A 112 -14.96 -6.72 -9.35
CA VAL A 112 -15.68 -7.68 -8.50
C VAL A 112 -15.53 -7.22 -7.05
N LEU A 113 -16.65 -7.13 -6.32
CA LEU A 113 -16.68 -6.75 -4.91
C LEU A 113 -17.06 -7.97 -4.05
N VAL A 114 -16.19 -8.25 -3.08
CA VAL A 114 -16.27 -9.40 -2.18
C VAL A 114 -16.46 -8.93 -0.75
N ASP A 115 -17.42 -9.51 -0.04
CA ASP A 115 -17.47 -9.45 1.41
C ASP A 115 -16.43 -10.43 1.97
N SER A 116 -15.55 -9.95 2.85
CA SER A 116 -14.50 -10.77 3.45
C SER A 116 -15.02 -11.84 4.42
N GLY A 117 -16.24 -11.68 4.94
CA GLY A 117 -16.80 -12.51 6.00
C GLY A 117 -16.08 -12.35 7.35
N VAL A 118 -15.27 -11.30 7.50
CA VAL A 118 -14.54 -10.94 8.72
C VAL A 118 -15.13 -9.66 9.30
N GLU A 119 -15.48 -9.71 10.58
CA GLU A 119 -16.06 -8.58 11.32
C GLU A 119 -15.07 -8.08 12.37
N GLU A 120 -14.98 -6.75 12.49
CA GLU A 120 -14.20 -6.06 13.52
C GLU A 120 -15.16 -5.44 14.55
N GLU A 121 -14.92 -5.71 15.82
CA GLU A 121 -15.54 -5.02 16.95
C GLU A 121 -14.47 -4.20 17.66
N GLU A 122 -14.50 -2.88 17.44
CA GLU A 122 -13.58 -1.95 18.08
C GLU A 122 -13.96 -1.70 19.56
N HIS A 123 -12.97 -1.78 20.45
CA HIS A 123 -13.08 -1.44 21.87
C HIS A 123 -12.23 -0.21 22.24
N GLY A 124 -11.75 0.53 21.24
CA GLY A 124 -10.99 1.77 21.39
C GLY A 124 -9.49 1.58 21.65
N ASP A 125 -9.07 0.62 22.47
CA ASP A 125 -7.64 0.28 22.66
C ASP A 125 -7.21 -1.03 21.99
N HIS A 126 -8.19 -1.84 21.59
CA HIS A 126 -8.01 -3.04 20.79
C HIS A 126 -9.26 -3.28 19.95
N SER A 127 -9.17 -4.28 19.06
CA SER A 127 -10.31 -4.80 18.32
C SER A 127 -10.42 -6.30 18.50
N HIS A 128 -11.65 -6.80 18.54
CA HIS A 128 -11.94 -8.22 18.39
C HIS A 128 -12.31 -8.53 16.95
N TRP A 129 -11.70 -9.58 16.43
CA TRP A 129 -11.93 -10.05 15.06
C TRP A 129 -12.69 -11.36 15.07
N TYR A 130 -13.76 -11.40 14.30
CA TYR A 130 -14.63 -12.55 14.14
C TYR A 130 -14.63 -13.04 12.69
N TYR A 131 -14.45 -14.36 12.52
CA TYR A 131 -14.32 -15.03 11.23
C TYR A 131 -15.56 -15.89 10.98
N ASN A 132 -16.74 -15.26 11.11
CA ASN A 132 -18.01 -15.97 11.27
C ASN A 132 -18.53 -16.58 9.97
N SER A 133 -18.15 -16.02 8.81
CA SER A 133 -18.68 -16.40 7.51
C SER A 133 -17.57 -16.68 6.51
N ALA A 134 -17.86 -17.50 5.50
CA ALA A 134 -17.01 -17.58 4.32
C ALA A 134 -17.16 -16.29 3.49
N PRO A 135 -16.08 -15.82 2.82
CA PRO A 135 -16.17 -14.70 1.91
C PRO A 135 -16.99 -15.07 0.67
N LYS A 136 -17.68 -14.07 0.11
CA LYS A 136 -18.52 -14.23 -1.07
C LYS A 136 -18.56 -12.95 -1.90
N VAL A 137 -18.79 -13.08 -3.19
CA VAL A 137 -19.12 -11.94 -4.05
C VAL A 137 -20.48 -11.37 -3.65
N ILE A 138 -20.53 -10.04 -3.49
CA ILE A 138 -21.76 -9.31 -3.18
C ILE A 138 -22.21 -8.41 -4.33
N ALA A 139 -21.29 -8.00 -5.20
CA ALA A 139 -21.59 -7.28 -6.43
C ALA A 139 -20.45 -7.45 -7.43
N SER A 140 -20.74 -7.27 -8.71
CA SER A 140 -19.74 -7.23 -9.78
C SER A 140 -20.26 -6.41 -10.93
N ARG A 141 -19.36 -5.69 -11.61
CA ARG A 141 -19.65 -5.03 -12.87
C ARG A 141 -18.52 -5.32 -13.86
N LEU A 142 -18.82 -6.18 -14.82
CA LEU A 142 -17.91 -6.65 -15.85
C LEU A 142 -18.55 -6.39 -17.21
N ASP A 143 -18.27 -5.22 -17.79
CA ASP A 143 -18.90 -4.76 -19.02
C ASP A 143 -17.98 -3.78 -19.80
N ALA A 144 -18.32 -3.52 -21.06
CA ALA A 144 -17.52 -2.64 -21.92
C ALA A 144 -17.56 -1.15 -21.51
N SER A 145 -18.41 -0.76 -20.56
CA SER A 145 -18.52 0.61 -20.06
C SER A 145 -17.51 0.95 -18.97
N GLN A 146 -16.77 -0.04 -18.45
CA GLN A 146 -15.78 0.18 -17.39
C GLN A 146 -14.41 0.62 -17.90
N GLY A 147 -14.13 0.50 -19.21
CA GLY A 147 -12.98 1.16 -19.82
C GLY A 147 -11.61 0.61 -19.39
N ASN A 148 -11.47 -0.72 -19.34
CA ASN A 148 -10.22 -1.46 -19.13
C ASN A 148 -9.39 -1.02 -17.92
N PRO A 149 -9.78 -1.37 -16.68
CA PRO A 149 -9.12 -0.86 -15.52
C PRO A 149 -7.75 -1.49 -15.29
N ALA A 150 -6.73 -0.69 -14.96
CA ALA A 150 -5.37 -1.19 -14.72
C ALA A 150 -4.91 -1.10 -13.26
N HIS A 151 -5.34 -0.05 -12.55
CA HIS A 151 -4.95 0.18 -11.16
C HIS A 151 -6.16 0.35 -10.25
N LEU A 152 -6.01 -0.08 -9.00
CA LEU A 152 -6.98 0.09 -7.93
C LEU A 152 -6.29 0.75 -6.74
N TYR A 153 -6.86 1.86 -6.30
CA TYR A 153 -6.39 2.62 -5.16
C TYR A 153 -7.40 2.59 -4.02
N CYS A 154 -6.92 2.73 -2.79
CA CYS A 154 -7.75 2.93 -1.61
C CYS A 154 -7.22 4.14 -0.84
N TYR A 155 -8.04 5.20 -0.77
CA TYR A 155 -7.73 6.42 -0.02
C TYR A 155 -8.88 6.69 0.95
N ASP A 156 -8.55 6.94 2.21
CA ASP A 156 -9.52 7.18 3.29
C ASP A 156 -10.62 6.11 3.38
N GLY A 157 -10.27 4.86 3.05
CA GLY A 157 -11.18 3.72 3.05
C GLY A 157 -12.15 3.68 1.86
N VAL A 158 -11.93 4.47 0.81
CA VAL A 158 -12.75 4.50 -0.41
C VAL A 158 -11.95 3.92 -1.58
N PHE A 159 -12.60 3.10 -2.40
CA PHE A 159 -11.99 2.52 -3.60
C PHE A 159 -12.03 3.49 -4.78
N TYR A 160 -10.94 3.52 -5.54
CA TYR A 160 -10.82 4.25 -6.79
C TYR A 160 -10.17 3.35 -7.84
N LEU A 161 -10.95 2.88 -8.80
CA LEU A 161 -10.51 2.04 -9.90
C LEU A 161 -10.21 2.92 -11.11
N ALA A 162 -8.96 2.92 -11.59
CA ALA A 162 -8.55 3.67 -12.77
C ALA A 162 -9.11 3.02 -14.04
N ASN A 163 -9.92 3.74 -14.82
CA ASN A 163 -10.58 3.26 -16.04
C ASN A 163 -9.84 3.83 -17.26
N ASP A 164 -8.70 3.23 -17.57
CA ASP A 164 -7.68 3.76 -18.50
C ASP A 164 -8.23 4.18 -19.86
N ARG A 165 -9.18 3.42 -20.42
CA ARG A 165 -9.67 3.65 -21.79
C ARG A 165 -10.66 4.80 -21.91
N ILE A 166 -11.48 5.03 -20.88
CA ILE A 166 -12.54 6.04 -20.92
C ILE A 166 -12.14 7.36 -20.23
N GLY A 167 -10.90 7.45 -19.75
CA GLY A 167 -10.32 8.69 -19.22
C GLY A 167 -10.94 9.11 -17.90
N GLY A 168 -10.81 8.26 -16.88
CA GLY A 168 -11.34 8.55 -15.55
C GLY A 168 -11.14 7.42 -14.57
N PHE A 169 -11.90 7.45 -13.48
CA PHE A 169 -11.87 6.43 -12.46
C PHE A 169 -13.26 6.21 -11.83
N THR A 170 -13.56 4.98 -11.46
CA THR A 170 -14.75 4.62 -10.70
C THR A 170 -14.45 4.72 -9.20
N ARG A 171 -15.25 5.50 -8.47
CA ARG A 171 -15.24 5.58 -7.01
C ARG A 171 -16.29 4.65 -6.42
N LEU A 172 -15.96 3.90 -5.38
CA LEU A 172 -16.94 3.16 -4.56
C LEU A 172 -16.59 3.25 -3.07
N ASP A 173 -17.56 3.65 -2.24
CA ASP A 173 -17.39 3.76 -0.80
C ASP A 173 -17.96 2.51 -0.09
N PRO A 174 -17.12 1.59 0.40
CA PRO A 174 -17.58 0.35 1.03
C PRO A 174 -18.27 0.56 2.37
N LYS A 175 -18.12 1.72 3.02
CA LYS A 175 -18.83 2.06 4.28
C LYS A 175 -20.27 2.46 4.02
N ALA A 176 -20.60 2.91 2.81
CA ALA A 176 -21.97 3.26 2.42
C ALA A 176 -22.84 2.03 2.10
N ILE A 177 -22.23 0.85 1.97
CA ILE A 177 -22.92 -0.40 1.65
C ILE A 177 -23.47 -1.02 2.94
N GLY A 178 -24.79 -0.92 3.13
CA GLY A 178 -25.50 -1.57 4.24
C GLY A 178 -25.56 -3.10 4.11
N GLY A 179 -25.83 -3.79 5.22
CA GLY A 179 -25.87 -5.27 5.27
C GLY A 179 -26.93 -5.92 4.38
N ASP A 180 -28.03 -5.20 4.10
CA ASP A 180 -29.13 -5.67 3.24
C ASP A 180 -29.02 -5.16 1.79
N ALA A 181 -27.92 -4.50 1.42
CA ALA A 181 -27.75 -3.99 0.06
C ALA A 181 -27.59 -5.15 -0.95
N ASP A 182 -28.41 -5.14 -1.99
CA ASP A 182 -28.28 -6.08 -3.09
C ASP A 182 -27.24 -5.60 -4.13
N ALA A 183 -26.89 -6.49 -5.07
CA ALA A 183 -25.87 -6.21 -6.09
C ALA A 183 -26.20 -4.98 -6.95
N ALA A 184 -27.48 -4.77 -7.28
CA ALA A 184 -27.93 -3.64 -8.09
C ALA A 184 -27.81 -2.30 -7.34
N SER A 185 -28.15 -2.30 -6.06
CA SER A 185 -27.99 -1.13 -5.18
C SER A 185 -26.52 -0.78 -4.99
N ILE A 186 -25.64 -1.78 -4.84
CA ILE A 186 -24.20 -1.57 -4.74
C ILE A 186 -23.63 -1.00 -6.05
N ASP A 187 -24.02 -1.53 -7.20
CA ASP A 187 -23.59 -1.00 -8.50
C ASP A 187 -24.01 0.46 -8.69
N ALA A 188 -25.23 0.82 -8.28
CA ALA A 188 -25.72 2.20 -8.34
C ALA A 188 -24.94 3.19 -7.44
N MET A 189 -24.18 2.70 -6.45
CA MET A 189 -23.29 3.53 -5.62
C MET A 189 -21.93 3.79 -6.28
N ALA A 190 -21.55 3.02 -7.31
CA ALA A 190 -20.31 3.22 -8.03
C ALA A 190 -20.42 4.47 -8.93
N ALA A 191 -19.48 5.41 -8.77
CA ALA A 191 -19.58 6.73 -9.38
C ALA A 191 -18.33 7.07 -10.20
N PHE A 192 -18.53 7.35 -11.49
CA PHE A 192 -17.44 7.70 -12.39
C PHE A 192 -17.00 9.16 -12.27
N HIS A 193 -15.69 9.38 -12.33
CA HIS A 193 -15.04 10.67 -12.32
C HIS A 193 -14.11 10.80 -13.53
N THR A 194 -14.25 11.84 -14.33
CA THR A 194 -13.38 12.13 -15.47
C THR A 194 -12.00 12.60 -15.02
N GLY A 195 -10.94 12.15 -15.68
CA GLY A 195 -9.56 12.62 -15.45
C GLY A 195 -8.51 11.58 -15.81
N GLY A 196 -7.37 12.03 -16.34
CA GLY A 196 -6.30 11.12 -16.79
C GLY A 196 -6.67 10.38 -18.08
N ASN A 197 -5.72 9.63 -18.64
CA ASN A 197 -5.98 8.74 -19.78
C ASN A 197 -4.84 7.73 -20.03
N GLY A 198 -5.18 6.60 -20.65
CA GLY A 198 -4.28 5.62 -21.25
C GLY A 198 -3.67 4.64 -20.25
N HIS A 199 -3.11 5.15 -19.16
CA HIS A 199 -2.64 4.36 -18.01
C HIS A 199 -2.59 5.27 -16.78
N ILE A 200 -3.73 5.33 -16.10
CA ILE A 200 -3.97 6.36 -15.09
C ILE A 200 -3.33 5.92 -13.79
N THR A 201 -2.43 6.76 -13.27
CA THR A 201 -2.05 6.71 -11.86
C THR A 201 -2.74 7.82 -11.10
N LEU A 202 -3.13 7.52 -9.85
CA LEU A 202 -4.06 8.34 -9.10
C LEU A 202 -3.56 8.60 -7.67
N ALA A 203 -3.65 9.86 -7.27
CA ALA A 203 -3.60 10.27 -5.86
C ALA A 203 -4.90 10.95 -5.48
N VAL A 204 -5.46 10.63 -4.31
CA VAL A 204 -6.66 11.31 -3.79
C VAL A 204 -6.31 11.96 -2.46
N ALA A 205 -6.63 13.24 -2.35
CA ALA A 205 -6.40 14.07 -1.17
C ALA A 205 -7.71 14.74 -0.76
N GLY A 206 -8.45 14.11 0.17
CA GLY A 206 -9.77 14.59 0.57
C GLY A 206 -10.76 14.58 -0.60
N ASP A 207 -11.21 15.76 -1.01
CA ASP A 207 -12.18 15.95 -2.09
C ASP A 207 -11.54 16.22 -3.46
N LEU A 208 -10.22 16.03 -3.60
CA LEU A 208 -9.49 16.22 -4.85
C LEU A 208 -8.80 14.94 -5.29
N ALA A 209 -8.96 14.58 -6.55
CA ALA A 209 -8.24 13.52 -7.23
C ALA A 209 -7.25 14.11 -8.24
N PHE A 210 -6.05 13.55 -8.31
CA PHE A 210 -4.96 13.92 -9.20
C PHE A 210 -4.64 12.72 -10.08
N SER A 211 -5.09 12.76 -11.34
CA SER A 211 -5.01 11.64 -12.29
C SER A 211 -4.03 11.94 -13.43
N THR A 212 -3.08 11.05 -13.66
CA THR A 212 -2.01 11.24 -14.63
C THR A 212 -2.41 10.83 -16.05
N TRP A 213 -1.75 11.43 -17.04
CA TRP A 213 -1.74 10.96 -18.42
C TRP A 213 -0.42 10.23 -18.70
N MET A 214 -0.48 8.96 -19.14
CA MET A 214 0.72 8.22 -19.58
C MET A 214 1.10 8.52 -21.04
N SER A 215 0.39 9.43 -21.71
CA SER A 215 0.63 9.73 -23.12
C SER A 215 2.11 10.00 -23.41
N ARG A 216 2.61 9.46 -24.52
CA ARG A 216 3.93 9.82 -25.06
C ARG A 216 3.85 11.00 -26.03
N GLU A 217 2.64 11.45 -26.36
CA GLU A 217 2.42 12.61 -27.22
C GLU A 217 2.71 13.89 -26.46
N GLU A 218 3.45 14.80 -27.09
CA GLU A 218 4.01 15.99 -26.43
C GLU A 218 2.96 16.84 -25.70
N ALA A 219 1.74 16.94 -26.22
CA ALA A 219 0.69 17.80 -25.65
C ALA A 219 0.12 17.28 -24.31
N ASN A 220 0.12 15.97 -24.06
CA ASN A 220 -0.43 15.40 -22.83
C ASN A 220 0.63 14.66 -21.99
N ALA A 221 1.88 14.57 -22.44
CA ALA A 221 2.89 13.73 -21.81
C ALA A 221 3.21 14.10 -20.36
N LYS A 222 2.96 15.35 -19.98
CA LYS A 222 3.22 15.91 -18.64
C LYS A 222 1.94 16.15 -17.85
N ARG A 223 0.78 15.93 -18.45
CA ARG A 223 -0.49 16.42 -17.93
C ARG A 223 -0.95 15.64 -16.71
N VAL A 224 -1.40 16.38 -15.70
CA VAL A 224 -2.13 15.90 -14.54
C VAL A 224 -3.48 16.62 -14.50
N ASP A 225 -4.57 15.85 -14.45
CA ASP A 225 -5.91 16.38 -14.25
C ASP A 225 -6.25 16.40 -12.77
N VAL A 226 -6.92 17.46 -12.35
CA VAL A 226 -7.49 17.57 -11.00
C VAL A 226 -9.01 17.58 -11.10
N THR A 227 -9.63 16.65 -10.40
CA THR A 227 -11.08 16.44 -10.42
C THR A 227 -11.63 16.45 -9.00
N ALA A 228 -12.74 17.14 -8.80
CA ALA A 228 -13.44 17.10 -7.51
C ALA A 228 -14.07 15.72 -7.30
N VAL A 229 -13.88 15.14 -6.11
CA VAL A 229 -14.36 13.81 -5.75
C VAL A 229 -15.68 13.93 -5.01
N SER A 230 -16.70 13.18 -5.46
CA SER A 230 -17.98 13.12 -4.78
C SER A 230 -18.65 11.75 -4.92
N ALA A 231 -19.65 11.46 -4.08
CA ALA A 231 -20.44 10.23 -4.22
C ALA A 231 -21.25 10.18 -5.52
N ALA A 232 -21.51 11.32 -6.17
CA ALA A 232 -22.28 11.39 -7.41
C ALA A 232 -21.41 11.30 -8.69
N GLY A 233 -20.09 11.25 -8.53
CA GLY A 233 -19.17 11.34 -9.66
C GLY A 233 -18.81 12.78 -10.02
N ALA A 234 -18.01 12.92 -11.06
CA ALA A 234 -17.66 14.22 -11.65
C ALA A 234 -17.41 14.07 -13.15
N LYS A 235 -18.16 14.80 -13.98
CA LYS A 235 -18.03 14.74 -15.44
C LYS A 235 -17.02 15.74 -16.01
N GLU A 236 -16.56 16.68 -15.19
CA GLU A 236 -15.69 17.77 -15.60
C GLU A 236 -14.40 17.73 -14.79
N ILE A 237 -13.30 18.00 -15.48
CA ILE A 237 -12.00 18.25 -14.87
C ILE A 237 -12.03 19.67 -14.30
N ALA A 238 -11.72 19.83 -13.01
CA ALA A 238 -11.73 21.15 -12.37
C ALA A 238 -10.64 22.05 -12.96
N TYR A 239 -9.46 21.47 -13.16
CA TYR A 239 -8.35 22.08 -13.91
C TYR A 239 -7.27 21.03 -14.22
N SER A 240 -6.31 21.39 -15.07
CA SER A 240 -5.13 20.55 -15.38
C SER A 240 -3.86 21.36 -15.23
N PHE A 241 -2.74 20.70 -14.95
CA PHE A 241 -1.40 21.30 -14.94
C PHE A 241 -0.37 20.31 -15.46
N ASP A 242 0.83 20.81 -15.78
CA ASP A 242 1.93 19.98 -16.26
C ASP A 242 2.94 19.68 -15.15
N ALA A 243 3.31 18.41 -15.04
CA ALA A 243 4.55 17.98 -14.41
C ALA A 243 5.77 18.55 -15.16
N LEU A 244 6.95 18.52 -14.54
CA LEU A 244 8.14 19.10 -15.15
C LEU A 244 8.69 18.22 -16.29
N SER A 245 8.50 16.90 -16.18
CA SER A 245 8.81 15.94 -17.24
C SER A 245 7.68 14.92 -17.41
N GLY A 246 7.65 14.25 -18.58
CA GLY A 246 6.56 13.34 -18.93
C GLY A 246 6.80 11.89 -18.52
N GLY A 247 5.98 10.96 -19.04
CA GLY A 247 6.13 9.53 -18.75
C GLY A 247 5.68 9.15 -17.33
N LEU A 248 4.66 9.85 -16.83
CA LEU A 248 4.05 9.67 -15.52
C LEU A 248 3.58 8.23 -15.33
N HIS A 249 4.00 7.60 -14.25
CA HIS A 249 3.70 6.19 -13.97
C HIS A 249 3.54 5.92 -12.48
N GLY A 250 3.21 6.93 -11.68
CA GLY A 250 3.00 6.77 -10.26
C GLY A 250 2.51 8.07 -9.67
N ALA A 251 1.53 7.98 -8.79
CA ALA A 251 1.03 9.10 -8.02
C ALA A 251 0.70 8.64 -6.61
N THR A 252 0.97 9.47 -5.61
CA THR A 252 0.50 9.23 -4.24
C THR A 252 0.27 10.54 -3.51
N TYR A 253 -0.55 10.49 -2.46
CA TYR A 253 -0.81 11.60 -1.57
C TYR A 253 -0.26 11.27 -0.18
N GLN A 254 0.47 12.21 0.42
CA GLN A 254 0.88 12.11 1.81
C GLN A 254 1.09 13.50 2.43
N ALA A 255 0.59 13.69 3.66
CA ALA A 255 0.84 14.88 4.49
C ALA A 255 0.63 16.23 3.77
N GLY A 256 -0.48 16.37 3.03
CA GLY A 256 -0.80 17.61 2.32
C GLY A 256 -0.02 17.83 1.02
N LYS A 257 0.71 16.83 0.53
CA LYS A 257 1.45 16.87 -0.74
C LYS A 257 1.04 15.72 -1.65
N VAL A 258 1.10 15.96 -2.95
CA VAL A 258 0.94 14.92 -3.97
C VAL A 258 2.26 14.75 -4.69
N PHE A 259 2.70 13.50 -4.82
CA PHE A 259 3.94 13.10 -5.48
C PHE A 259 3.61 12.38 -6.78
N PHE A 260 4.40 12.64 -7.82
CA PHE A 260 4.28 12.06 -9.14
C PHE A 260 5.62 11.46 -9.57
N ALA A 261 5.57 10.34 -10.29
CA ALA A 261 6.73 9.62 -10.79
C ALA A 261 6.86 9.78 -12.32
N PRO A 262 7.43 10.90 -12.80
CA PRO A 262 7.73 11.08 -14.21
C PRO A 262 8.97 10.25 -14.63
N ALA A 263 9.40 10.41 -15.88
CA ALA A 263 10.61 9.77 -16.41
C ALA A 263 11.92 10.31 -15.83
N ASN A 264 11.90 11.48 -15.17
CA ASN A 264 13.06 12.07 -14.51
C ASN A 264 12.71 12.49 -13.07
N GLY A 265 13.29 11.80 -12.10
CA GLY A 265 13.15 12.05 -10.68
C GLY A 265 11.72 11.93 -10.16
N ILE A 266 11.35 12.81 -9.24
CA ILE A 266 10.00 12.92 -8.66
C ILE A 266 9.53 14.36 -8.79
N ASN A 267 8.25 14.55 -9.13
CA ASN A 267 7.60 15.85 -9.01
C ASN A 267 6.63 15.86 -7.84
N TRP A 268 6.46 17.01 -7.19
CA TRP A 268 5.45 17.15 -6.15
C TRP A 268 4.84 18.55 -6.11
N ILE A 269 3.61 18.62 -5.57
CA ILE A 269 2.90 19.88 -5.31
C ILE A 269 2.33 19.85 -3.88
N SER A 270 2.10 21.02 -3.30
CA SER A 270 1.23 21.14 -2.15
C SER A 270 -0.23 21.04 -2.59
N VAL A 271 -1.05 20.28 -1.84
CA VAL A 271 -2.48 20.14 -2.12
C VAL A 271 -3.16 21.49 -1.90
N PRO A 272 -3.85 22.05 -2.90
CA PRO A 272 -4.58 23.29 -2.72
C PRO A 272 -5.76 23.12 -1.75
N LYS A 273 -6.12 24.19 -1.05
CA LYS A 273 -7.24 24.17 -0.08
C LYS A 273 -8.62 24.04 -0.74
N THR A 274 -8.72 24.23 -2.06
CA THR A 274 -9.98 24.21 -2.81
C THR A 274 -9.74 23.71 -4.22
N SER A 275 -10.78 23.19 -4.89
CA SER A 275 -10.76 22.84 -6.32
C SER A 275 -10.70 24.04 -7.28
N LYS A 276 -10.91 25.27 -6.78
CA LYS A 276 -10.96 26.49 -7.61
C LYS A 276 -9.59 27.19 -7.63
N VAL A 277 -8.65 26.60 -8.34
CA VAL A 277 -7.27 27.08 -8.45
C VAL A 277 -6.97 27.46 -9.89
N LYS A 278 -6.18 28.51 -10.08
CA LYS A 278 -5.61 28.81 -11.39
C LYS A 278 -4.40 27.89 -11.60
N PRO A 279 -4.36 27.06 -12.65
CA PRO A 279 -3.23 26.15 -12.89
C PRO A 279 -1.86 26.78 -12.76
N GLU A 280 -1.72 28.02 -13.23
CA GLU A 280 -0.46 28.77 -13.26
C GLU A 280 0.02 29.20 -11.86
N SER A 281 -0.84 29.10 -10.85
CA SER A 281 -0.49 29.37 -9.46
C SER A 281 0.08 28.15 -8.72
N LEU A 282 0.04 26.97 -9.34
CA LEU A 282 0.63 25.76 -8.76
C LEU A 282 2.14 25.77 -8.97
N VAL A 283 2.87 25.55 -7.89
CA VAL A 283 4.32 25.35 -7.95
C VAL A 283 4.59 23.86 -7.98
N VAL A 284 5.11 23.39 -9.12
CA VAL A 284 5.58 22.01 -9.28
C VAL A 284 7.05 21.95 -8.92
N HIS A 285 7.36 21.21 -7.87
CA HIS A 285 8.72 21.00 -7.38
C HIS A 285 9.33 19.74 -8.01
N HIS A 286 10.65 19.64 -7.97
CA HIS A 286 11.41 18.49 -8.46
C HIS A 286 12.36 17.98 -7.39
N ILE A 287 12.42 16.66 -7.25
CA ILE A 287 13.46 15.99 -6.49
C ILE A 287 14.27 15.14 -7.48
N ASP A 288 15.56 15.46 -7.59
CA ASP A 288 16.49 14.75 -8.45
C ASP A 288 16.90 13.40 -7.82
N LEU A 289 16.76 12.33 -8.59
CA LEU A 289 17.17 10.98 -8.18
C LEU A 289 18.56 10.60 -8.71
N GLY A 290 19.19 11.45 -9.52
CA GLY A 290 20.45 11.21 -10.20
C GLY A 290 20.26 10.48 -11.52
N VAL A 291 21.33 9.86 -12.02
CA VAL A 291 21.37 9.18 -13.32
C VAL A 291 21.98 7.78 -13.19
N ASP A 292 21.52 6.85 -14.03
CA ASP A 292 22.19 5.57 -14.31
C ASP A 292 22.80 5.66 -15.72
N GLY A 293 24.10 5.95 -15.78
CA GLY A 293 24.76 6.33 -17.03
C GLY A 293 24.20 7.65 -17.56
N GLU A 294 23.62 7.64 -18.76
CA GLU A 294 23.00 8.82 -19.38
C GLU A 294 21.49 8.94 -19.10
N LYS A 295 20.88 7.93 -18.43
CA LYS A 295 19.43 7.89 -18.21
C LYS A 295 19.09 8.46 -16.83
N PRO A 296 18.19 9.46 -16.73
CA PRO A 296 17.68 9.90 -15.44
C PRO A 296 17.05 8.74 -14.67
N ARG A 297 17.31 8.70 -13.37
CA ARG A 297 16.63 7.78 -12.48
C ARG A 297 15.18 8.22 -12.30
N ARG A 298 14.31 7.22 -12.22
CA ARG A 298 12.88 7.38 -11.97
C ARG A 298 12.41 6.31 -11.00
N THR A 299 11.22 6.52 -10.45
CA THR A 299 10.47 5.44 -9.81
C THR A 299 9.23 5.09 -10.64
N GLY A 300 8.60 3.97 -10.31
CA GLY A 300 7.40 3.46 -10.98
C GLY A 300 6.20 3.27 -10.05
N ALA A 301 6.37 3.42 -8.73
CA ALA A 301 5.30 3.30 -7.75
C ALA A 301 5.74 3.92 -6.42
N PHE A 302 4.77 4.25 -5.58
CA PHE A 302 4.99 4.77 -4.24
C PHE A 302 4.26 3.91 -3.21
N THR A 303 4.80 3.87 -2.00
CA THR A 303 4.17 3.31 -0.81
C THR A 303 4.21 4.35 0.30
N THR A 304 3.14 4.53 1.06
CA THR A 304 3.07 5.53 2.13
C THR A 304 3.07 4.89 3.50
N HIS A 305 3.76 5.48 4.47
CA HIS A 305 3.74 5.04 5.87
C HIS A 305 4.05 6.20 6.83
N ASP A 306 3.19 6.46 7.82
CA ASP A 306 3.40 7.42 8.92
C ASP A 306 3.89 8.84 8.51
N GLY A 307 3.38 9.42 7.43
CA GLY A 307 3.88 10.73 6.96
C GLY A 307 4.98 10.64 5.92
N HIS A 308 5.48 9.45 5.61
CA HIS A 308 6.55 9.23 4.66
C HIS A 308 6.03 8.64 3.35
N VAL A 309 6.75 8.95 2.26
CA VAL A 309 6.61 8.33 0.94
C VAL A 309 7.87 7.52 0.68
N LEU A 310 7.70 6.25 0.35
CA LEU A 310 8.75 5.28 0.08
C LEU A 310 8.65 4.79 -1.36
N PHE A 311 9.80 4.51 -1.98
CA PHE A 311 9.86 4.01 -3.36
C PHE A 311 11.19 3.31 -3.64
N THR A 312 11.23 2.45 -4.65
CA THR A 312 12.50 1.91 -5.19
C THR A 312 12.90 2.64 -6.47
N SER A 313 14.20 2.76 -6.69
CA SER A 313 14.79 3.29 -7.92
C SER A 313 16.19 2.71 -8.13
N GLY A 314 16.75 2.89 -9.33
CA GLY A 314 17.99 2.25 -9.76
C GLY A 314 17.79 0.85 -10.33
N SER A 315 18.89 0.17 -10.66
CA SER A 315 18.89 -1.19 -11.19
C SER A 315 20.14 -1.95 -10.77
N GLY A 316 20.01 -3.24 -10.47
CA GLY A 316 21.13 -4.06 -10.00
C GLY A 316 21.82 -3.39 -8.79
N GLU A 317 23.14 -3.29 -8.84
CA GLU A 317 23.95 -2.73 -7.76
C GLU A 317 23.70 -1.24 -7.47
N SER A 318 23.03 -0.49 -8.35
CA SER A 318 22.66 0.92 -8.12
C SER A 318 21.27 1.10 -7.51
N SER A 319 20.61 0.00 -7.14
CA SER A 319 19.27 0.02 -6.58
C SER A 319 19.28 0.61 -5.17
N PHE A 320 18.27 1.43 -4.85
CA PHE A 320 18.10 1.98 -3.51
C PHE A 320 16.62 2.05 -3.12
N LEU A 321 16.34 2.02 -1.81
CA LEU A 321 15.09 2.49 -1.24
C LEU A 321 15.21 4.00 -0.99
N GLY A 322 14.35 4.78 -1.63
CA GLY A 322 14.19 6.21 -1.35
C GLY A 322 13.08 6.43 -0.33
N ILE A 323 13.34 7.31 0.64
CA ILE A 323 12.40 7.69 1.70
C ILE A 323 12.29 9.22 1.72
N ILE A 324 11.07 9.73 1.66
CA ILE A 324 10.75 11.15 1.68
C ILE A 324 9.85 11.41 2.88
N ASP A 325 10.27 12.28 3.79
CA ASP A 325 9.37 12.80 4.83
C ASP A 325 8.46 13.88 4.24
N ALA A 326 7.21 13.53 3.94
CA ALA A 326 6.27 14.45 3.31
C ALA A 326 5.77 15.54 4.26
N ARG A 327 6.08 15.49 5.56
CA ARG A 327 5.73 16.52 6.55
C ARG A 327 6.64 17.74 6.43
N ILE A 328 7.85 17.57 5.91
CA ILE A 328 8.81 18.66 5.69
C ILE A 328 8.31 19.54 4.53
N GLU A 329 8.47 20.87 4.65
CA GLU A 329 8.01 21.83 3.65
C GLU A 329 8.66 21.58 2.27
N THR A 330 9.99 21.46 2.25
CA THR A 330 10.77 21.09 1.07
C THR A 330 11.44 19.75 1.32
N PRO A 331 10.79 18.63 0.97
CA PRO A 331 11.28 17.33 1.34
C PRO A 331 12.42 16.88 0.45
N GLU A 332 13.35 16.13 1.02
CA GLU A 332 14.49 15.50 0.34
C GLU A 332 14.38 13.98 0.42
N VAL A 333 15.19 13.27 -0.38
CA VAL A 333 15.23 11.81 -0.37
C VAL A 333 16.37 11.34 0.54
N ASN A 334 16.02 10.65 1.62
CA ASN A 334 16.95 9.76 2.32
C ASN A 334 17.10 8.47 1.50
N ARG A 335 18.34 8.03 1.24
CA ARG A 335 18.63 6.87 0.39
C ARG A 335 19.24 5.74 1.20
N ILE A 336 18.67 4.56 1.08
CA ILE A 336 19.23 3.32 1.61
C ILE A 336 19.63 2.44 0.43
N GLU A 337 20.94 2.31 0.20
CA GLU A 337 21.49 1.48 -0.87
C GLU A 337 21.12 0.00 -0.65
N LEU A 338 20.75 -0.68 -1.74
CA LEU A 338 20.33 -2.08 -1.74
C LEU A 338 21.37 -2.93 -2.47
N LYS A 339 21.68 -4.10 -1.93
CA LYS A 339 22.56 -5.08 -2.57
C LYS A 339 21.75 -6.01 -3.47
N VAL A 340 21.25 -5.45 -4.58
CA VAL A 340 20.47 -6.22 -5.55
C VAL A 340 21.40 -6.82 -6.61
N ASP A 341 21.24 -8.11 -6.90
CA ASP A 341 21.95 -8.76 -7.99
C ASP A 341 21.67 -8.06 -9.32
N ALA A 342 22.66 -7.99 -10.21
CA ALA A 342 22.56 -7.28 -11.50
C ALA A 342 21.44 -7.81 -12.41
N LYS A 343 21.01 -9.07 -12.23
CA LYS A 343 19.90 -9.69 -12.97
C LYS A 343 18.54 -9.59 -12.25
N SER A 344 18.52 -9.00 -11.07
CA SER A 344 17.32 -8.83 -10.23
C SER A 344 16.92 -7.36 -10.12
N ARG A 345 15.71 -7.13 -9.60
CA ARG A 345 15.19 -5.78 -9.32
C ARG A 345 14.49 -5.76 -7.97
N ALA A 346 14.70 -4.68 -7.20
CA ALA A 346 13.94 -4.46 -5.98
C ALA A 346 12.50 -4.02 -6.32
N HIS A 347 11.52 -4.80 -5.88
CA HIS A 347 10.11 -4.41 -5.94
C HIS A 347 9.75 -3.39 -4.83
N GLY A 348 8.59 -2.75 -4.95
CA GLY A 348 8.11 -1.79 -3.95
C GLY A 348 8.03 -2.39 -2.54
N PRO A 349 8.25 -1.59 -1.48
CA PRO A 349 8.37 -2.12 -0.13
C PRO A 349 7.02 -2.59 0.42
N ALA A 350 7.00 -3.77 1.04
CA ALA A 350 5.92 -4.19 1.93
C ALA A 350 6.25 -3.73 3.36
N ILE A 351 5.39 -2.91 3.97
CA ILE A 351 5.70 -2.23 5.24
C ILE A 351 4.75 -2.71 6.34
N VAL A 352 5.31 -2.94 7.53
CA VAL A 352 4.53 -3.26 8.73
C VAL A 352 5.08 -2.53 9.94
N ARG A 353 4.19 -2.01 10.78
CA ARG A 353 4.55 -1.65 12.15
C ARG A 353 4.54 -2.92 13.00
N THR A 354 5.71 -3.39 13.38
CA THR A 354 5.82 -4.55 14.27
C THR A 354 5.48 -4.17 15.71
N ARG A 355 5.06 -5.16 16.51
CA ARG A 355 4.79 -4.96 17.93
C ARG A 355 6.03 -4.52 18.73
N THR A 356 7.22 -5.01 18.36
CA THR A 356 8.40 -4.96 19.23
C THR A 356 9.59 -4.23 18.65
N GLN A 357 9.65 -4.02 17.33
CA GLN A 357 10.80 -3.39 16.69
C GLN A 357 10.48 -1.96 16.25
N GLY A 358 9.26 -1.70 15.78
CA GLY A 358 8.91 -0.48 15.08
C GLY A 358 8.50 -0.78 13.63
N PRO A 359 8.44 0.23 12.75
CA PRO A 359 8.16 0.05 11.34
C PRO A 359 9.32 -0.63 10.62
N ILE A 360 9.04 -1.72 9.89
CA ILE A 360 10.01 -2.43 9.05
C ILE A 360 9.48 -2.51 7.61
N ALA A 361 10.40 -2.49 6.64
CA ALA A 361 10.10 -2.69 5.23
C ALA A 361 10.79 -3.96 4.72
N PHE A 362 10.07 -4.72 3.90
CA PHE A 362 10.59 -5.85 3.14
C PHE A 362 10.65 -5.46 1.66
N LEU A 363 11.81 -5.67 1.04
CA LEU A 363 12.03 -5.42 -0.39
C LEU A 363 12.46 -6.71 -1.07
N PHE A 364 11.60 -7.25 -1.92
CA PHE A 364 11.87 -8.48 -2.66
C PHE A 364 12.78 -8.20 -3.86
N HIS A 365 13.77 -9.05 -4.05
CA HIS A 365 14.66 -9.03 -5.20
C HIS A 365 14.08 -9.98 -6.25
N ASP A 366 13.27 -9.42 -7.13
CA ASP A 366 12.51 -10.18 -8.11
C ASP A 366 13.24 -10.32 -9.44
N HIS A 367 12.95 -11.42 -10.13
CA HIS A 367 13.48 -11.74 -11.45
C HIS A 367 12.56 -12.72 -12.20
N ALA A 368 12.79 -12.86 -13.50
CA ALA A 368 12.08 -13.82 -14.34
C ALA A 368 12.45 -15.27 -13.94
N LYS A 369 11.55 -16.21 -14.21
CA LYS A 369 11.63 -17.61 -13.73
C LYS A 369 12.94 -18.33 -14.09
N ASP A 370 13.49 -18.07 -15.26
CA ASP A 370 14.67 -18.76 -15.79
C ASP A 370 15.99 -18.02 -15.49
N VAL A 371 15.95 -16.98 -14.65
CA VAL A 371 17.13 -16.22 -14.26
C VAL A 371 17.77 -16.88 -13.03
N ASP A 372 19.04 -17.25 -13.17
CA ASP A 372 19.86 -17.69 -12.04
C ASP A 372 20.34 -16.46 -11.24
N ALA A 373 19.55 -16.07 -10.24
CA ALA A 373 19.93 -15.14 -9.18
C ALA A 373 19.29 -15.54 -7.83
N PRO A 374 19.77 -14.99 -6.70
CA PRO A 374 19.22 -15.30 -5.39
C PRO A 374 17.79 -14.78 -5.21
N ASN A 375 16.90 -15.62 -4.68
CA ASN A 375 15.58 -15.21 -4.22
C ASN A 375 15.67 -14.76 -2.77
N VAL A 376 15.75 -13.45 -2.56
CA VAL A 376 15.90 -12.86 -1.23
C VAL A 376 14.98 -11.65 -1.05
N ALA A 377 14.66 -11.35 0.21
CA ALA A 377 14.07 -10.08 0.61
C ALA A 377 15.03 -9.34 1.55
N THR A 378 15.34 -8.09 1.20
CA THR A 378 16.08 -7.18 2.09
C THR A 378 15.12 -6.61 3.13
N VAL A 379 15.48 -6.71 4.41
CA VAL A 379 14.70 -6.18 5.53
C VAL A 379 15.35 -4.91 6.06
N ILE A 380 14.58 -3.82 6.09
CA ILE A 380 15.02 -2.50 6.55
C ILE A 380 14.21 -2.13 7.78
N HIS A 381 14.91 -1.76 8.86
CA HIS A 381 14.27 -1.11 9.99
C HIS A 381 14.17 0.39 9.67
N LEU A 382 12.94 0.91 9.58
CA LEU A 382 12.68 2.27 9.10
C LEU A 382 12.89 3.34 10.19
N ASP A 383 12.59 3.02 11.46
CA ASP A 383 12.75 3.93 12.60
C ASP A 383 13.37 3.19 13.81
N PRO A 384 14.67 2.84 13.75
CA PRO A 384 15.34 2.12 14.84
C PRO A 384 15.31 2.82 16.19
N ASN A 385 15.35 4.15 16.22
CA ASN A 385 15.41 4.93 17.46
C ASN A 385 14.02 5.33 18.00
N ARG A 386 12.94 5.14 17.21
CA ARG A 386 11.54 5.41 17.53
C ARG A 386 11.21 6.89 17.74
N ASP A 387 11.88 7.77 17.01
CA ASP A 387 11.60 9.21 17.05
C ASP A 387 10.58 9.66 15.99
N GLY A 388 10.10 8.73 15.13
CA GLY A 388 9.15 9.00 14.06
C GLY A 388 9.79 9.65 12.82
N SER A 389 11.12 9.76 12.78
CA SER A 389 11.91 10.10 11.60
C SER A 389 12.50 8.81 11.02
N PHE A 390 12.54 8.70 9.68
CA PHE A 390 13.18 7.56 9.01
C PHE A 390 14.60 7.88 8.54
N THR A 391 15.24 8.87 9.14
CA THR A 391 16.59 9.31 8.78
C THR A 391 17.69 8.33 9.18
N ASP A 392 17.46 7.53 10.22
CA ASP A 392 18.39 6.49 10.70
C ASP A 392 18.01 5.08 10.21
N ALA A 393 17.10 5.00 9.23
CA ALA A 393 16.71 3.76 8.58
C ALA A 393 17.94 2.96 8.09
N LYS A 394 17.90 1.64 8.24
CA LYS A 394 19.03 0.78 7.86
C LYS A 394 18.61 -0.65 7.53
N VAL A 395 19.38 -1.28 6.64
CA VAL A 395 19.29 -2.71 6.40
C VAL A 395 19.67 -3.46 7.68
N VAL A 396 18.81 -4.37 8.12
CA VAL A 396 19.01 -5.18 9.34
C VAL A 396 19.15 -6.67 9.05
N SER A 397 18.63 -7.14 7.91
CA SER A 397 18.69 -8.55 7.53
C SER A 397 18.45 -8.73 6.02
N GLU A 398 18.84 -9.88 5.52
CA GLU A 398 18.40 -10.44 4.23
C GLU A 398 17.84 -11.83 4.56
N ILE A 399 16.64 -12.11 4.06
CA ILE A 399 15.99 -13.41 4.26
C ILE A 399 15.86 -14.12 2.92
N GLU A 400 16.10 -15.43 2.92
CA GLU A 400 15.78 -16.28 1.77
C GLU A 400 14.27 -16.40 1.62
N VAL A 401 13.78 -16.34 0.39
CA VAL A 401 12.36 -16.51 0.04
C VAL A 401 12.23 -17.53 -1.09
N GLY A 402 11.00 -17.92 -1.41
CA GLY A 402 10.73 -18.80 -2.55
C GLY A 402 11.03 -18.13 -3.90
N ALA A 403 10.79 -18.85 -5.00
CA ALA A 403 11.07 -18.31 -6.32
C ALA A 403 10.03 -17.26 -6.75
N SER A 404 10.48 -16.15 -7.36
CA SER A 404 9.61 -15.31 -8.21
C SER A 404 9.43 -15.95 -9.61
N GLN A 405 8.51 -15.42 -10.41
CA GLN A 405 8.35 -15.78 -11.82
C GLN A 405 7.90 -14.57 -12.64
N VAL A 406 8.65 -13.48 -12.56
CA VAL A 406 8.19 -12.20 -13.14
C VAL A 406 8.02 -12.29 -14.65
N GLU A 407 6.82 -11.96 -15.11
CA GLU A 407 6.47 -11.76 -16.50
C GLU A 407 5.52 -10.55 -16.60
N GLY A 408 5.93 -9.52 -17.35
CA GLY A 408 5.16 -8.28 -17.46
C GLY A 408 4.96 -7.61 -16.11
N HIS A 409 3.70 -7.56 -15.63
CA HIS A 409 3.29 -6.96 -14.35
C HIS A 409 2.95 -8.00 -13.27
N GLY A 410 3.08 -9.30 -13.58
CA GLY A 410 2.76 -10.42 -12.70
C GLY A 410 4.00 -11.19 -12.25
N GLY A 411 3.80 -12.15 -11.35
CA GLY A 411 4.86 -13.06 -10.90
C GLY A 411 5.89 -12.47 -9.93
N HIS A 412 5.62 -11.26 -9.42
CA HIS A 412 6.32 -10.65 -8.30
C HIS A 412 5.96 -11.35 -6.98
N HIS A 413 6.88 -11.33 -6.02
CA HIS A 413 6.51 -11.62 -4.64
C HIS A 413 5.51 -10.58 -4.13
N ASP A 414 4.67 -10.98 -3.19
CA ASP A 414 3.82 -10.08 -2.43
C ASP A 414 3.84 -10.46 -0.96
N MET A 415 3.53 -9.51 -0.08
CA MET A 415 3.54 -9.75 1.36
C MET A 415 2.45 -8.96 2.07
N VAL A 416 1.74 -9.64 2.95
CA VAL A 416 0.75 -9.05 3.85
C VAL A 416 1.03 -9.46 5.29
N PHE A 417 0.48 -8.71 6.23
CA PHE A 417 0.73 -8.91 7.65
C PHE A 417 -0.57 -9.13 8.38
N ASP A 418 -0.56 -9.93 9.44
CA ASP A 418 -1.68 -9.92 10.38
C ASP A 418 -1.81 -8.51 10.98
N ALA A 419 -3.01 -8.13 11.39
CA ALA A 419 -3.23 -6.75 11.85
C ALA A 419 -2.26 -6.39 13.02
N ALA A 420 -1.85 -7.35 13.86
CA ALA A 420 -0.91 -7.13 14.95
C ALA A 420 0.55 -6.89 14.54
N GLY A 421 0.88 -7.05 13.26
CA GLY A 421 2.23 -6.95 12.71
C GLY A 421 3.21 -7.96 13.30
N ARG A 422 2.73 -9.14 13.73
CA ARG A 422 3.54 -10.22 14.33
C ARG A 422 3.95 -11.26 13.29
N LEU A 423 3.07 -11.50 12.33
CA LEU A 423 3.22 -12.51 11.29
C LEU A 423 3.08 -11.84 9.93
N GLY A 424 3.98 -12.18 9.03
CA GLY A 424 3.90 -11.90 7.61
C GLY A 424 3.52 -13.16 6.84
N VAL A 425 2.79 -12.99 5.74
CA VAL A 425 2.55 -14.03 4.74
C VAL A 425 3.15 -13.57 3.42
N ILE A 426 4.05 -14.37 2.86
CA ILE A 426 4.71 -14.12 1.57
C ILE A 426 4.07 -15.02 0.50
N ALA A 427 3.78 -14.44 -0.66
CA ALA A 427 3.46 -15.18 -1.88
C ALA A 427 4.74 -15.42 -2.68
N ASN A 428 5.06 -16.70 -2.91
CA ASN A 428 6.17 -17.14 -3.73
C ASN A 428 5.62 -17.77 -5.03
N PRO A 429 5.42 -16.99 -6.11
CA PRO A 429 4.67 -17.44 -7.27
C PRO A 429 5.40 -18.53 -8.08
N GLY A 430 6.73 -18.47 -8.16
CA GLY A 430 7.54 -19.36 -9.00
C GLY A 430 7.62 -20.82 -8.51
N ASN A 431 7.39 -21.04 -7.21
CA ASN A 431 7.33 -22.39 -6.63
C ASN A 431 5.95 -22.73 -6.04
N ARG A 432 4.94 -21.85 -6.19
CA ARG A 432 3.56 -22.06 -5.72
C ARG A 432 3.48 -22.30 -4.22
N VAL A 433 4.11 -21.42 -3.44
CA VAL A 433 4.14 -21.51 -1.97
C VAL A 433 3.63 -20.22 -1.32
N LEU A 434 2.81 -20.37 -0.29
CA LEU A 434 2.60 -19.33 0.72
C LEU A 434 3.49 -19.63 1.93
N GLU A 435 4.19 -18.63 2.41
CA GLU A 435 5.15 -18.76 3.51
C GLU A 435 4.80 -17.83 4.66
N ILE A 436 4.92 -18.32 5.91
CA ILE A 436 4.65 -17.56 7.13
C ILE A 436 5.99 -17.15 7.72
N ILE A 437 6.19 -15.84 7.86
CA ILE A 437 7.37 -15.26 8.50
C ILE A 437 6.97 -14.66 9.85
N SER A 438 7.78 -14.87 10.89
CA SER A 438 7.65 -14.06 12.11
C SER A 438 8.42 -12.75 11.94
N THR A 439 7.78 -11.62 12.24
CA THR A 439 8.40 -10.29 12.14
C THR A 439 9.39 -10.01 13.27
N SER A 440 9.40 -10.84 14.32
CA SER A 440 10.28 -10.67 15.48
C SER A 440 11.67 -11.30 15.29
N ASP A 441 11.74 -12.43 14.60
CA ASP A 441 12.97 -13.18 14.34
C ASP A 441 13.37 -13.19 12.86
N LEU A 442 12.49 -12.70 11.98
CA LEU A 442 12.67 -12.65 10.52
C LEU A 442 12.94 -14.04 9.94
N LYS A 443 12.22 -15.06 10.43
CA LYS A 443 12.35 -16.45 9.99
C LYS A 443 11.04 -17.01 9.47
N SER A 444 11.19 -17.93 8.51
CA SER A 444 10.13 -18.83 8.10
C SER A 444 9.76 -19.78 9.23
N ILE A 445 8.47 -19.80 9.57
CA ILE A 445 7.91 -20.62 10.63
C ILE A 445 6.77 -21.53 10.15
N GLY A 446 6.39 -21.44 8.88
CA GLY A 446 5.37 -22.29 8.29
C GLY A 446 5.23 -22.05 6.79
N ARG A 447 4.66 -23.03 6.08
CA ARG A 447 4.44 -22.96 4.64
C ARG A 447 3.21 -23.76 4.21
N MET A 448 2.62 -23.37 3.09
CA MET A 448 1.58 -24.12 2.39
C MET A 448 1.92 -24.17 0.90
N GLU A 449 2.04 -25.39 0.37
CA GLU A 449 2.10 -25.62 -1.07
C GLU A 449 0.70 -25.43 -1.67
N THR A 450 0.62 -24.77 -2.82
CA THR A 450 -0.65 -24.45 -3.48
C THR A 450 -0.76 -25.11 -4.85
N SER A 451 -1.95 -25.59 -5.19
CA SER A 451 -2.26 -26.08 -6.55
C SER A 451 -2.57 -24.94 -7.54
N PHE A 452 -2.15 -23.73 -7.21
CA PHE A 452 -2.40 -22.47 -7.92
C PHE A 452 -1.18 -21.55 -7.76
N VAL A 453 -1.11 -20.46 -8.54
CA VAL A 453 -0.02 -19.48 -8.42
C VAL A 453 -0.44 -18.41 -7.41
N PRO A 454 0.20 -18.32 -6.23
CA PRO A 454 -0.07 -17.21 -5.32
C PRO A 454 0.57 -15.94 -5.89
N ALA A 455 -0.23 -14.94 -6.24
CA ALA A 455 0.26 -13.63 -6.69
C ALA A 455 -0.04 -12.56 -5.63
N ARG A 456 -0.97 -11.65 -5.89
CA ARG A 456 -1.30 -10.59 -4.93
C ARG A 456 -1.96 -11.13 -3.68
N LEU A 457 -1.66 -10.50 -2.55
CA LEU A 457 -2.18 -10.86 -1.23
C LEU A 457 -2.96 -9.70 -0.59
N LEU A 458 -4.01 -10.02 0.17
CA LEU A 458 -4.63 -9.14 1.16
C LEU A 458 -4.81 -9.91 2.46
N SER A 459 -4.64 -9.25 3.59
CA SER A 459 -4.97 -9.81 4.90
C SER A 459 -6.10 -9.04 5.57
N VAL A 460 -6.95 -9.76 6.32
CA VAL A 460 -8.05 -9.19 7.09
C VAL A 460 -8.05 -9.77 8.49
N GLY A 461 -8.00 -8.88 9.47
CA GLY A 461 -8.01 -9.19 10.88
C GLY A 461 -6.65 -9.54 11.49
N GLY A 462 -6.65 -9.77 12.81
CA GLY A 462 -5.44 -10.04 13.57
C GLY A 462 -5.72 -10.31 15.05
N ARG A 463 -4.66 -10.52 15.83
CA ARG A 463 -4.75 -10.54 17.30
C ARG A 463 -4.44 -9.15 17.87
N GLY A 464 -5.37 -8.52 18.59
CA GLY A 464 -5.15 -7.20 19.19
C GLY A 464 -3.95 -7.10 20.17
N PRO A 465 -3.59 -5.89 20.64
CA PRO A 465 -4.03 -4.56 20.19
C PRO A 465 -3.15 -4.04 19.04
N ILE A 466 -3.67 -3.10 18.25
CA ILE A 466 -2.87 -2.19 17.43
C ILE A 466 -3.26 -0.80 17.92
N ARG A 467 -2.29 0.00 18.36
CA ARG A 467 -2.46 1.45 18.41
C ARG A 467 -1.36 2.10 17.59
N HIS A 468 -1.82 3.11 16.85
CA HIS A 468 -1.06 4.06 16.04
C HIS A 468 0.01 4.78 16.84
#